data_AF-A0A0D7DZK2-F1
#
_entry.id   AF-A0A0D7DZK2-F1
#
_cell.length_a   1.000
_cell.length_b   1.000
_cell.length_c   1.000
_cell.angle_alpha   90.00
_cell.angle_beta   90.00
_cell.angle_gamma   90.00
#
_symmetry.space_group_name_H-M   'P 1'
#
loop_
_entity.id
_entity.type
_entity.pdbx_description
1 polymer ?
#
loop_
_entity_poly.entity_id
_entity_poly.type
_entity_poly.pdbx_seq_one_letter_code
_entity_poly.pdbx_strand_id
1 'polypeptide(L)' 'MLTDVPHDCSGWTDNYSQIDHADSNVQVNDRKVYVLCSTLAITPTTADTVTIAGATYAIVNVQRDPAGAAWVMQCRT' A
#
# COMPACT_ATOMS: atom_id res chain seq x y z
N MET A 1 -15.11 16.42 -13.57
CA MET A 1 -13.64 16.35 -13.41
C MET A 1 -13.39 15.57 -12.14
N LEU A 2 -12.65 14.45 -12.21
CA LEU A 2 -12.15 13.78 -11.02
C LEU A 2 -10.91 14.57 -10.59
N THR A 3 -10.85 14.95 -9.31
CA THR A 3 -9.73 15.72 -8.76
C THR A 3 -9.04 14.83 -7.75
N ASP A 4 -7.74 14.60 -7.95
CA ASP A 4 -6.93 13.89 -6.98
C ASP A 4 -6.76 14.74 -5.72
N VAL A 5 -7.08 14.15 -4.57
CA VAL A 5 -6.96 14.79 -3.26
C VAL A 5 -5.88 14.07 -2.46
N PRO A 6 -4.74 14.73 -2.16
CA PRO A 6 -3.71 14.13 -1.32
C PRO A 6 -4.20 13.90 0.11
N HIS A 7 -3.86 12.74 0.68
CA HIS A 7 -4.12 12.39 2.07
C HIS A 7 -2.81 11.99 2.75
N ASP A 8 -2.30 12.87 3.61
CA ASP A 8 -1.12 12.58 4.41
C ASP A 8 -1.42 11.49 5.44
N CYS A 9 -0.49 10.55 5.61
CA CYS A 9 -0.63 9.43 6.54
C CYS A 9 0.75 8.95 7.03
N SER A 10 0.74 8.18 8.11
CA SER A 10 1.95 7.57 8.69
C SER A 10 1.97 6.07 8.44
N GLY A 11 3.18 5.56 8.18
CA GLY A 11 3.35 4.17 7.80
C GLY A 11 4.81 3.76 7.67
N TRP A 12 5.02 2.52 7.22
CA TRP A 12 6.35 2.00 6.90
C TRP A 12 6.27 1.06 5.70
N THR A 13 7.42 0.80 5.10
CA THR A 13 7.55 -0.13 3.96
C THR A 13 8.38 -1.33 4.35
N ASP A 14 8.04 -2.47 3.78
CA ASP A 14 8.80 -3.72 3.88
C ASP A 14 8.94 -4.37 2.50
N ASN A 15 9.87 -5.32 2.41
CA ASN A 15 10.07 -6.15 1.24
C ASN A 15 9.25 -7.44 1.36
N TYR A 16 8.80 -7.94 0.21
CA TYR A 16 8.35 -9.31 0.13
C TYR A 16 9.54 -10.27 0.23
N SER A 17 9.33 -11.39 0.91
CA SER A 17 10.31 -12.46 0.99
C SER A 17 10.25 -13.35 -0.24
N GLN A 18 11.27 -14.18 -0.48
CA GLN A 18 11.30 -15.07 -1.64
C GLN A 18 10.09 -16.03 -1.70
N ILE A 19 9.62 -16.49 -0.53
CA ILE A 19 8.46 -17.40 -0.46
C ILE A 19 7.15 -16.70 -0.78
N ASP A 20 7.06 -15.38 -0.56
CA ASP A 20 5.87 -14.59 -0.92
C ASP A 20 5.69 -14.49 -2.44
N HIS A 21 6.75 -14.69 -3.24
CA HIS A 21 6.69 -14.69 -4.70
C HIS A 21 6.29 -16.05 -5.29
N ALA A 22 6.44 -17.14 -4.53
CA ALA A 22 6.13 -18.47 -5.03
C ALA A 22 4.62 -18.63 -5.21
N ASP A 23 4.20 -18.97 -6.43
CA ASP A 23 2.79 -19.18 -6.82
C ASP A 23 1.85 -18.00 -6.47
N SER A 24 2.36 -16.77 -6.44
CA SER A 24 1.60 -15.56 -6.13
C SER A 24 1.68 -14.52 -7.26
N ASN A 25 0.84 -13.48 -7.17
CA ASN A 25 0.89 -12.33 -8.09
C ASN A 25 1.82 -11.21 -7.60
N VAL A 26 2.67 -11.49 -6.61
CA VAL A 26 3.65 -10.56 -6.05
C VAL A 26 4.90 -10.56 -6.93
N GLN A 27 5.23 -9.41 -7.52
CA GLN A 27 6.40 -9.23 -8.36
C GLN A 27 7.60 -8.74 -7.55
N VAL A 28 8.82 -8.97 -8.07
CA VAL A 28 10.08 -8.62 -7.38
C VAL A 28 10.19 -7.13 -7.06
N ASN A 29 9.57 -6.27 -7.87
CA ASN A 29 9.53 -4.82 -7.65
C ASN A 29 8.37 -4.36 -6.74
N ASP A 30 7.53 -5.27 -6.26
CA ASP A 30 6.45 -4.93 -5.35
C ASP A 30 7.01 -4.62 -3.95
N ARG A 31 6.39 -3.64 -3.30
CA ARG A 31 6.64 -3.28 -1.91
C ARG A 31 5.41 -3.54 -1.07
N LYS A 32 5.64 -4.05 0.13
CA LYS A 32 4.59 -4.16 1.14
C LYS A 32 4.55 -2.85 1.91
N VAL A 33 3.44 -2.15 1.86
CA VAL A 33 3.27 -0.84 2.48
C VAL A 33 2.25 -0.95 3.59
N TYR A 34 2.63 -0.52 4.79
CA TYR A 34 1.76 -0.48 5.95
C TYR A 34 1.40 0.96 6.24
N VAL A 35 0.09 1.26 6.31
CA VAL A 35 -0.41 2.60 6.67
C VAL A 35 -1.31 2.49 7.89
N LEU A 36 -1.04 3.30 8.92
CA LEU A 36 -1.82 3.30 10.14
C LEU A 36 -3.23 3.83 9.88
N CYS A 37 -4.24 3.01 10.17
CA CYS A 37 -5.66 3.34 9.97
C CYS A 37 -6.07 4.62 10.69
N SER A 38 -5.49 4.89 11.86
CA SER A 38 -5.77 6.09 12.66
C SER A 38 -5.28 7.39 12.04
N THR A 39 -4.39 7.31 11.03
CA THR A 39 -3.79 8.48 10.39
C THR A 39 -4.32 8.72 8.97
N LEU A 40 -4.97 7.73 8.36
CA LEU A 40 -5.54 7.86 7.04
C LEU A 40 -7.04 8.16 7.14
N ALA A 41 -7.45 9.32 6.62
CA ALA A 41 -8.84 9.78 6.71
C ALA A 41 -9.81 9.03 5.79
N ILE A 42 -9.29 8.19 4.89
CA ILE A 42 -10.06 7.48 3.87
C ILE A 42 -9.81 5.97 3.94
N THR A 43 -10.65 5.19 3.26
CA THR A 43 -10.35 3.78 2.96
C THR A 43 -9.61 3.73 1.63
N PRO A 44 -8.36 3.25 1.59
CA PRO A 44 -7.59 3.16 0.37
C PRO A 44 -8.14 2.06 -0.54
N THR A 45 -7.99 2.24 -1.85
CA THR A 45 -8.46 1.33 -2.89
C THR A 45 -7.37 1.09 -3.93
N THR A 46 -7.57 0.12 -4.82
CA THR A 46 -6.67 -0.13 -5.96
C THR A 46 -6.78 0.91 -7.07
N ALA A 47 -7.72 1.85 -6.99
CA ALA A 47 -7.80 3.00 -7.87
C ALA A 47 -6.90 4.16 -7.42
N ASP A 48 -6.41 4.12 -6.17
CA ASP A 48 -5.56 5.16 -5.59
C ASP A 48 -4.07 4.89 -5.88
N THR A 49 -3.26 5.92 -5.63
CA THR A 49 -1.79 5.81 -5.66
C THR A 49 -1.23 6.15 -4.28
N VAL A 50 -0.04 5.62 -3.99
CA VAL A 50 0.70 5.97 -2.77
C VAL A 50 2.04 6.57 -3.15
N THR A 51 2.43 7.66 -2.50
CA THR A 51 3.74 8.28 -2.69
C THR A 51 4.58 8.10 -1.44
N ILE A 52 5.77 7.51 -1.60
CA ILE A 52 6.68 7.16 -0.50
C ILE A 52 8.07 7.68 -0.87
N ALA A 53 8.64 8.54 -0.02
CA ALA A 53 9.97 9.13 -0.24
C ALA A 53 10.19 9.74 -1.65
N GLY A 54 9.12 10.30 -2.24
CA GLY A 54 9.16 10.93 -3.56
C GLY A 54 8.92 10.00 -4.75
N ALA A 55 8.76 8.69 -4.54
CA ALA A 55 8.35 7.73 -5.57
C ALA A 55 6.85 7.41 -5.44
N THR A 56 6.14 7.42 -6.57
CA THR A 56 4.71 7.07 -6.63
C THR A 56 4.54 5.62 -7.08
N TYR A 57 3.66 4.90 -6.41
CA TYR A 57 3.37 3.49 -6.64
C TYR A 57 1.86 3.30 -6.87
N ALA A 58 1.52 2.40 -7.79
CA ALA A 58 0.15 1.92 -7.95
C ALA A 58 -0.18 0.87 -6.88
N ILE A 59 -1.40 0.91 -6.35
CA ILE A 59 -1.87 -0.06 -5.35
C ILE A 59 -2.48 -1.27 -6.08
N VAL A 60 -1.87 -2.44 -5.90
CA VAL A 60 -2.29 -3.70 -6.54
C VAL A 60 -3.30 -4.46 -5.68
N ASN A 61 -3.13 -4.42 -4.36
CA ASN A 61 -4.02 -5.08 -3.41
C ASN A 61 -4.06 -4.28 -2.10
N VAL A 62 -5.22 -4.29 -1.44
CA VAL A 62 -5.44 -3.64 -0.13
C VAL A 62 -6.06 -4.66 0.81
N GLN A 63 -5.43 -4.84 1.95
CA GLN A 63 -5.95 -5.64 3.05
C GLN A 63 -5.91 -4.84 4.35
N ARG A 64 -6.68 -5.29 5.34
CA ARG A 64 -6.60 -4.81 6.70
C ARG A 64 -5.88 -5.86 7.54
N ASP A 65 -4.99 -5.44 8.42
CA ASP A 65 -4.38 -6.36 9.38
C ASP A 65 -5.45 -6.95 10.31
N PRO A 66 -5.22 -8.14 10.91
CA PRO A 66 -6.20 -8.76 11.79
C PRO A 66 -6.60 -7.93 13.02
N ALA A 67 -5.70 -7.07 13.51
CA ALA A 67 -5.97 -6.17 14.64
C ALA A 67 -6.70 -4.89 14.21
N GLY A 68 -6.80 -4.62 12.91
CA GLY A 68 -7.43 -3.43 12.35
C GLY A 68 -6.66 -2.13 12.54
N ALA A 69 -5.40 -2.20 12.96
CA ALA A 69 -4.54 -1.04 13.19
C ALA A 69 -3.95 -0.47 11.90
N ALA A 70 -3.76 -1.28 10.86
CA ALA A 70 -3.09 -0.88 9.64
C ALA A 70 -3.73 -1.45 8.36
N TRP A 71 -3.67 -0.63 7.31
CA TRP A 71 -3.83 -1.09 5.94
C TRP A 71 -2.52 -1.72 5.49
N VAL A 72 -2.61 -2.93 4.92
CA VAL A 72 -1.51 -3.66 4.31
C VAL A 72 -1.72 -3.64 2.81
N MET A 73 -0.86 -2.92 2.10
CA MET A 73 -0.99 -2.68 0.66
C MET A 73 0.18 -3.33 -0.09
N GLN A 74 -0.14 -3.99 -1.19
CA GLN A 74 0.83 -4.38 -2.20
C GLN A 74 0.95 -3.22 -3.20
N CYS A 75 2.13 -2.62 -3.30
CA CYS A 75 2.35 -1.46 -4.15
C CYS A 75 3.43 -1.76 -5.20
N ARG A 76 3.20 -1.33 -6.44
CA ARG A 76 4.07 -1.58 -7.59
C ARG A 76 4.49 -0.27 -8.25
N THR A 77 5.77 -0.18 -8.61
CA THR A 77 6.31 0.88 -9.49
C THR A 77 6.01 0.60 -10.95
#